data_AF-D2B8Q0-F1
#
_entry.id   AF-D2B8Q0-F1
#
_cell.length_a   1.000
_cell.length_b   1.000
_cell.length_c   1.000
_cell.angle_alpha   90.00
_cell.angle_beta   90.00
_cell.angle_gamma   90.00
#
_symmetry.space_group_name_H-M   'P 1'
#
loop_
_entity.id
_entity.type
_entity.pdbx_description
1 polymer ?
#
loop_
_entity_poly.entity_id
_entity_poly.type
_entity_poly.pdbx_seq_one_letter_code
_entity_poly.pdbx_strand_id
1 'polypeptide(L)'
;MIPGPAPVPDAASAREREAVERILGRPLSQSWPAGALAPGSRVVVLRDPAWDGPWKIEFQGTIDAMGAPEPVQHPHAHPGELTYWVTFDAPQRDSDGCGPYRKAQIWGRYLRSEPDPEVGA
;
A
#
# COMPACT_ATOMS: atom_id res chain seq x y z
N MET A 1 -33.94 -6.97 5.94
CA MET A 1 -32.58 -6.63 6.41
C MET A 1 -31.85 -6.03 5.21
N ILE A 2 -31.71 -4.70 5.16
CA ILE A 2 -30.97 -4.01 4.09
C ILE A 2 -29.51 -4.02 4.52
N PRO A 3 -28.54 -4.45 3.68
CA PRO A 3 -27.13 -4.31 4.04
C PRO A 3 -26.82 -2.82 4.23
N GLY A 4 -26.19 -2.48 5.36
CA GLY A 4 -25.78 -1.12 5.67
C GLY A 4 -24.94 -0.54 4.52
N PRO A 5 -25.00 0.78 4.26
CA PRO A 5 -24.21 1.39 3.21
C PRO A 5 -22.73 1.05 3.44
N ALA A 6 -22.05 0.55 2.40
CA ALA A 6 -20.61 0.41 2.42
C ALA A 6 -19.99 1.75 2.87
N PRO A 7 -18.94 1.75 3.70
CA PRO A 7 -18.31 2.98 4.14
C PRO A 7 -17.94 3.80 2.91
N VAL A 8 -18.57 4.97 2.78
CA VAL A 8 -18.25 5.91 1.70
C VAL A 8 -16.78 6.30 1.86
N PRO A 9 -15.94 6.17 0.82
CA PRO A 9 -14.57 6.65 0.90
C PRO A 9 -14.62 8.15 1.20
N ASP A 10 -13.77 8.59 2.14
CA ASP A 10 -13.66 10.02 2.47
C ASP A 10 -13.38 10.84 1.20
N ALA A 11 -14.01 12.02 1.08
CA ALA A 11 -13.93 12.84 -0.12
C ALA A 11 -12.49 13.27 -0.45
N ALA A 12 -11.58 13.33 0.53
CA ALA A 12 -10.18 13.57 0.31
C ALA A 12 -9.49 12.37 -0.36
N SER A 13 -9.81 11.14 0.04
CA SER A 13 -9.27 9.92 -0.60
C SER A 13 -9.72 9.78 -2.05
N ALA A 14 -10.95 10.18 -2.38
CA ALA A 14 -11.43 10.19 -3.76
C ALA A 14 -10.65 11.18 -4.63
N ARG A 15 -10.43 12.41 -4.13
CA ARG A 15 -9.63 13.43 -4.84
C ARG A 15 -8.17 13.04 -4.99
N GLU A 16 -7.60 12.42 -3.97
CA GLU A 16 -6.23 11.91 -4.00
C GLU A 16 -6.07 10.85 -5.10
N ARG A 17 -7.01 9.91 -5.19
CA ARG A 17 -7.06 8.91 -6.26
C ARG A 17 -7.15 9.58 -7.64
N GLU A 18 -8.11 10.49 -7.85
CA GLU A 18 -8.26 11.19 -9.13
C GLU A 18 -6.96 11.90 -9.54
N ALA A 19 -6.27 12.54 -8.60
CA ALA A 19 -4.99 13.20 -8.88
C ALA A 19 -3.92 12.19 -9.33
N VAL A 20 -3.82 11.04 -8.66
CA VAL A 20 -2.88 9.97 -9.03
C VAL A 20 -3.22 9.38 -10.40
N GLU A 21 -4.49 9.09 -10.67
CA GLU A 21 -4.95 8.57 -11.97
C GLU A 21 -4.65 9.53 -13.12
N ARG A 22 -4.78 10.84 -12.88
CA ARG A 22 -4.41 11.89 -13.85
C ARG A 22 -2.92 11.88 -14.15
N ILE A 23 -2.07 11.70 -13.13
CA ILE A 23 -0.61 11.61 -13.30
C ILE A 23 -0.23 10.33 -14.06
N LEU A 24 -0.86 9.20 -13.72
CA LEU A 24 -0.62 7.91 -14.36
C LEU A 24 -1.22 7.82 -15.77
N GLY A 25 -2.16 8.71 -16.12
CA GLY A 25 -2.89 8.69 -17.39
C GLY A 25 -3.85 7.50 -17.55
N ARG A 26 -4.16 6.80 -16.46
CA ARG A 26 -5.05 5.62 -16.44
C ARG A 26 -5.76 5.50 -15.09
N PRO A 27 -6.98 4.91 -15.04
CA PRO A 27 -7.64 4.62 -13.78
C PRO A 27 -6.86 3.56 -12.98
N LEU A 28 -6.90 3.68 -11.65
CA LEU A 28 -6.34 2.69 -10.73
C LEU A 28 -7.30 1.50 -10.63
N SER A 29 -6.75 0.29 -10.67
CA SER A 29 -7.56 -0.92 -10.50
C SER A 29 -8.32 -0.86 -9.17
N GLN A 30 -9.60 -1.25 -9.20
CA GLN A 30 -10.43 -1.41 -8.01
C GLN A 30 -10.78 -2.89 -7.77
N SER A 31 -10.30 -3.79 -8.63
CA SER A 31 -10.54 -5.22 -8.51
C SER A 31 -9.49 -5.85 -7.59
N TRP A 32 -9.87 -6.14 -6.35
CA TRP A 32 -8.95 -6.70 -5.37
C TRP A 32 -8.67 -8.19 -5.67
N PRO A 33 -7.42 -8.58 -5.92
CA PRO A 33 -7.09 -9.98 -6.17
C PRO A 33 -7.30 -10.84 -4.91
N ALA A 34 -7.78 -12.07 -5.12
CA ALA A 34 -7.99 -13.02 -4.04
C ALA A 34 -6.66 -13.38 -3.36
N GLY A 35 -6.65 -13.38 -2.02
CA GLY A 35 -5.45 -13.66 -1.22
C GLY A 35 -4.49 -12.48 -1.05
N ALA A 36 -4.77 -11.33 -1.64
CA ALA A 36 -4.00 -10.11 -1.37
C ALA A 36 -4.39 -9.48 -0.02
N LEU A 37 -3.44 -8.76 0.58
CA LEU A 37 -3.68 -7.98 1.80
C LEU A 37 -4.86 -7.04 1.60
N ALA A 38 -5.82 -7.11 2.52
CA ALA A 38 -7.04 -6.31 2.45
C ALA A 38 -6.73 -4.83 2.70
N PRO A 39 -7.48 -3.89 2.12
CA PRO A 39 -7.39 -2.48 2.51
C PRO A 39 -7.67 -2.34 4.01
N GLY A 40 -6.92 -1.46 4.69
CA GLY A 40 -6.95 -1.31 6.14
C GLY A 40 -6.03 -2.26 6.91
N SER A 41 -5.43 -3.27 6.25
CA SER A 41 -4.50 -4.18 6.94
C SER A 41 -3.26 -3.45 7.43
N ARG A 42 -2.86 -3.73 8.68
CA ARG A 42 -1.61 -3.24 9.27
C ARG A 42 -0.43 -4.00 8.70
N VAL A 43 0.59 -3.25 8.29
CA VAL A 43 1.81 -3.82 7.69
C VAL A 43 3.05 -3.11 8.21
N VAL A 44 4.15 -3.85 8.28
CA VAL A 44 5.50 -3.29 8.39
C VAL A 44 6.13 -3.30 7.01
N VAL A 45 6.60 -2.12 6.58
CA VAL A 45 7.49 -1.99 5.42
C VAL A 45 8.88 -2.43 5.86
N LEU A 46 9.38 -3.48 5.23
CA LEU A 46 10.68 -4.08 5.51
C LEU A 46 11.77 -3.44 4.64
N ARG A 47 12.97 -3.37 5.19
CA ARG A 47 14.18 -3.04 4.43
C ARG A 47 14.66 -4.29 3.69
N ASP A 48 15.16 -4.11 2.47
CA ASP A 48 15.84 -5.20 1.77
C ASP A 48 17.22 -5.45 2.40
N PRO A 49 17.57 -6.70 2.76
CA PRO A 49 18.87 -7.00 3.37
C PRO A 49 20.03 -7.06 2.35
N ALA A 50 19.74 -7.24 1.06
CA ALA A 50 20.73 -7.40 0.00
C ALA A 50 21.13 -6.07 -0.65
N TRP A 51 20.29 -5.03 -0.55
CA TRP A 51 20.60 -3.67 -1.00
C TRP A 51 19.84 -2.65 -0.17
N ASP A 52 20.26 -1.38 -0.15
CA ASP A 52 19.65 -0.36 0.70
C ASP A 52 18.15 -0.07 0.44
N GLY A 53 17.59 -0.62 -0.65
CA GLY A 53 16.18 -0.50 -0.98
C GLY A 53 15.75 0.96 -1.19
N PRO A 54 14.45 1.19 -1.48
CA PRO A 54 13.89 2.54 -1.49
C PRO A 54 13.75 3.14 -0.08
N TRP A 55 13.81 2.33 0.99
CA TRP A 55 13.62 2.77 2.37
C TRP A 55 14.75 2.29 3.28
N LYS A 56 15.38 3.21 4.02
CA LYS A 56 16.52 2.90 4.92
C LYS A 56 16.14 2.20 6.21
N ILE A 57 14.88 2.33 6.64
CA ILE A 57 14.39 1.83 7.92
C ILE A 57 13.12 1.02 7.72
N GLU A 58 12.87 0.13 8.68
CA GLU A 58 11.59 -0.57 8.78
C GLU A 58 10.60 0.34 9.52
N PHE A 59 9.36 0.43 9.02
CA PHE A 59 8.34 1.29 9.63
C PHE A 59 6.93 0.75 9.38
N GLN A 60 6.00 1.18 10.22
CA GLN A 60 4.60 0.76 10.13
C GLN A 60 3.80 1.61 9.13
N GLY A 61 2.83 0.95 8.51
CA GLY A 61 1.84 1.57 7.66
C GLY A 61 0.58 0.73 7.55
N THR A 62 -0.34 1.21 6.72
CA THR A 62 -1.64 0.60 6.48
C THR A 62 -1.84 0.45 4.97
N ILE A 63 -2.37 -0.69 4.54
CA ILE A 63 -2.77 -0.89 3.13
C ILE A 63 -3.90 0.10 2.81
N ASP A 64 -3.67 0.95 1.83
CA ASP A 64 -4.58 2.01 1.45
C ASP A 64 -5.57 1.52 0.38
N ALA A 65 -6.84 1.92 0.50
CA ALA A 65 -7.89 1.56 -0.46
C ALA A 65 -7.83 2.39 -1.76
N MET A 66 -6.84 3.29 -1.94
CA MET A 66 -6.67 4.11 -3.14
C MET A 66 -6.65 3.28 -4.42
N GLY A 67 -5.97 2.14 -4.44
CA GLY A 67 -5.94 1.25 -5.58
C GLY A 67 -5.75 -0.19 -5.13
N ALA A 68 -6.47 -1.10 -5.78
CA ALA A 68 -6.24 -2.52 -5.63
C ALA A 68 -4.81 -2.86 -6.05
N PRO A 69 -4.17 -3.85 -5.38
CA PRO A 69 -2.81 -4.21 -5.67
C PRO A 69 -2.68 -4.71 -7.11
N GLU A 70 -1.68 -4.20 -7.82
CA GLU A 70 -1.43 -4.50 -9.22
C GLU A 70 -0.20 -5.42 -9.37
N PRO A 71 -0.15 -6.25 -10.42
CA PRO A 71 1.06 -7.00 -10.75
C PRO A 71 2.26 -6.05 -10.96
N VAL A 72 3.39 -6.37 -10.35
CA VAL A 72 4.63 -5.61 -10.53
C VAL A 72 5.15 -5.85 -11.94
N GLN A 73 5.15 -4.79 -12.77
CA GLN A 73 5.72 -4.81 -14.12
C GLN A 73 7.21 -4.43 -14.06
N HIS A 74 8.04 -5.29 -13.48
CA HIS A 74 9.49 -5.08 -13.39
C HIS A 74 10.25 -6.38 -13.73
N PRO A 75 11.40 -6.32 -14.43
CA PRO A 75 12.16 -7.53 -14.79
C PRO A 75 12.64 -8.35 -13.59
N HIS A 76 12.77 -7.74 -12.41
CA HIS A 76 13.17 -8.41 -11.17
C HIS A 76 11.98 -8.78 -10.27
N ALA A 77 10.74 -8.60 -10.75
CA ALA A 77 9.55 -9.00 -10.00
C ALA A 77 9.47 -10.52 -9.90
N HIS A 78 9.04 -11.03 -8.75
CA HIS A 78 8.71 -12.46 -8.64
C HIS A 78 7.40 -12.78 -9.37
N PRO A 79 7.19 -14.02 -9.85
CA PRO A 79 5.94 -14.43 -10.46
C PRO A 79 4.76 -14.19 -9.52
N GLY A 80 3.74 -13.45 -9.98
CA GLY A 80 2.56 -13.13 -9.18
C GLY A 80 2.79 -12.05 -8.12
N GLU A 81 3.92 -11.35 -8.14
CA GLU A 81 4.18 -10.29 -7.19
C GLU A 81 3.27 -9.08 -7.41
N LEU A 82 2.72 -8.60 -6.32
CA LEU A 82 1.80 -7.47 -6.28
C LEU A 82 2.46 -6.24 -5.64
N THR A 83 2.12 -5.06 -6.13
CA THR A 83 2.43 -3.78 -5.48
C THR A 83 1.20 -3.24 -4.78
N TYR A 84 1.38 -2.70 -3.58
CA TYR A 84 0.30 -2.18 -2.74
C TYR A 84 0.51 -0.69 -2.47
N TRP A 85 -0.56 0.07 -2.45
CA TRP A 85 -0.53 1.41 -1.87
C TRP A 85 -0.49 1.29 -0.36
N VAL A 86 0.51 1.90 0.27
CA VAL A 86 0.68 1.90 1.72
C VAL A 86 0.73 3.33 2.22
N THR A 87 -0.17 3.67 3.14
CA THR A 87 -0.13 4.91 3.89
C THR A 87 0.74 4.72 5.13
N PHE A 88 1.70 5.60 5.34
CA PHE A 88 2.66 5.52 6.43
C PHE A 88 2.09 6.21 7.66
N ASP A 89 2.31 5.62 8.83
CA ASP A 89 1.86 6.20 10.11
C ASP A 89 2.59 7.51 10.43
N ALA A 90 3.88 7.54 10.12
CA ALA A 90 4.73 8.71 10.22
C ALA A 90 5.33 9.03 8.84
N PRO A 91 5.49 10.32 8.48
CA PRO A 91 6.12 10.68 7.22
C PRO A 91 7.57 10.17 7.14
N GLN A 92 7.90 9.43 6.07
CA GLN A 92 9.19 8.77 5.90
C GLN A 92 10.03 9.40 4.81
N ARG A 93 11.36 9.33 4.95
CA ARG A 93 12.31 9.66 3.88
C ARG A 93 12.77 8.40 3.18
N ASP A 94 12.95 8.49 1.87
CA ASP A 94 13.52 7.40 1.09
C ASP A 94 15.05 7.29 1.28
N SER A 95 15.66 6.33 0.58
CA SER A 95 17.10 6.08 0.64
C SER A 95 17.97 7.21 0.07
N ASP A 96 17.43 8.06 -0.79
CA ASP A 96 18.09 9.26 -1.30
C ASP A 96 17.90 10.47 -0.38
N GLY A 97 17.08 10.33 0.67
CA GLY A 97 16.74 11.40 1.61
C GLY A 97 15.59 12.30 1.15
N CYS A 98 14.95 11.96 0.02
CA CYS A 98 13.76 12.64 -0.48
C CYS A 98 12.54 12.34 0.40
N GLY A 99 11.55 13.23 0.34
CA GLY A 99 10.35 13.20 1.16
C GLY A 99 10.21 14.45 2.04
N PRO A 100 9.45 14.40 3.15
CA PRO A 100 8.88 13.19 3.73
C PRO A 100 7.59 12.73 3.03
N TYR A 101 7.58 11.47 2.59
CA TYR A 101 6.45 10.80 1.98
C TYR A 101 5.49 10.30 3.04
N ARG A 102 4.20 10.35 2.75
CA ARG A 102 3.14 9.78 3.60
C ARG A 102 2.50 8.54 3.00
N LYS A 103 2.78 8.27 1.72
CA LYS A 103 2.21 7.18 0.96
C LYS A 103 3.13 6.81 -0.19
N ALA A 104 3.24 5.52 -0.48
CA ALA A 104 3.94 5.03 -1.66
C ALA A 104 3.39 3.67 -2.12
N GLN A 105 3.77 3.27 -3.33
CA GLN A 105 3.60 1.90 -3.80
C GLN A 105 4.76 1.04 -3.30
N ILE A 106 4.45 -0.05 -2.61
CA ILE A 106 5.42 -0.98 -2.01
C ILE A 106 5.15 -2.38 -2.52
N TRP A 107 6.19 -3.11 -2.95
CA TRP A 107 6.04 -4.48 -3.39
C TRP A 107 5.72 -5.40 -2.21
N GLY A 108 4.84 -6.36 -2.43
CA GLY A 108 4.34 -7.27 -1.39
C GLY A 108 5.45 -8.04 -0.67
N ARG A 109 6.58 -8.32 -1.32
CA ARG A 109 7.73 -8.99 -0.68
C ARG A 109 8.35 -8.17 0.47
N TYR A 110 8.20 -6.85 0.43
CA TYR A 110 8.69 -5.93 1.45
C TYR A 110 7.60 -5.55 2.45
N LEU A 111 6.47 -6.25 2.45
CA LEU A 111 5.39 -6.04 3.39
C LEU A 111 5.24 -7.27 4.27
N ARG A 112 5.27 -7.06 5.57
CA ARG A 112 4.86 -8.05 6.55
C ARG A 112 3.54 -7.63 7.15
N SER A 113 2.52 -8.47 7.01
CA SER A 113 1.27 -8.29 7.74
C SER A 113 1.53 -8.37 9.23
N GLU A 114 1.09 -7.37 9.97
CA GLU A 114 1.00 -7.49 11.42
C GLU A 114 -0.33 -8.17 11.74
N PRO A 115 -0.36 -9.14 12.67
CA PRO A 115 -1.62 -9.61 13.20
C PRO A 115 -2.31 -8.41 13.87
N ASP A 116 -3.58 -8.22 13.53
CA ASP A 116 -4.41 -7.25 14.24
C ASP A 116 -4.44 -7.64 15.73
N PRO A 117 -4.19 -6.71 16.67
CA PRO A 117 -4.17 -7.03 18.09
C PRO A 117 -5.54 -7.45 18.67
N GLU A 118 -6.62 -7.56 17.89
CA GLU A 118 -7.97 -7.92 18.39
C GLU A 118 -8.44 -9.37 18.10
N VAL A 119 -7.55 -10.36 18.15
CA VAL A 119 -7.96 -11.77 18.35
C VAL A 119 -7.12 -12.39 19.48
N GLY A 120 -7.46 -12.06 20.72
CA GLY A 120 -6.81 -12.66 21.88
C GLY A 120 -7.21 -12.08 23.24
N ALA A 121 -8.47 -12.23 23.63
CA ALA A 121 -8.88 -12.33 25.05
C ALA A 121 -10.28 -12.96 25.17
#